data_AF-A0A814S7Q8-F1
#
_entry.id   AF-A0A814S7Q8-F1
#
_cell.length_a   1.000
_cell.length_b   1.000
_cell.length_c   1.000
_cell.angle_alpha   90.00
_cell.angle_beta   90.00
_cell.angle_gamma   90.00
#
_symmetry.space_group_name_H-M   'P 1'
#
loop_
_entity.id
_entity.type
_entity.pdbx_description
1 polymer ?
#
loop_
_entity_poly.entity_id
_entity_poly.type
_entity_poly.pdbx_seq_one_letter_code
_entity_poly.pdbx_strand_id
1 'polypeptide(L)'
;MLQMISMGLKDPRKFPFVEPPDMTAIDSALLRLQEQAALSTIDCSLTSIGSMLARLPVDVSIGKMLIFACIFQYVNPILIMASALSIQSPFLSFLQCDPDTITRRRPMMSNHGDPFTLLNLFDEWIYVKSEGQNTRTWCKRRGVEEQRLYDITKLRRQFQEILRDYNMEIDYQQTKRRTTLEKREHWKKKQQLKDLRSEHDKESKQRKFLKLEDSSLNDSMTDDDNLTKQVMKTTDKIRDIEFRLINDVSALKEMSTDSQNYRSKDINMLKLILCSGLYPQVAIADEFNNYKRDCDQFFHTKTKQFVVLHPTSVFTYDPDNLLPPTSTNSNNKKIVFSNQHELLVYVTLLETNKPYIMNVMRTPAMQTLFLYASTLETNNDFTRILCDQWLEIKFENSETAQSIISSILLLRNARDLLLQMTLQDLNKSLDIELMSKPRTYELQHLLSKKMTDFLENSCLYAIRRILPAELDTIYRANIQENEDNNDDDIIVNKESTKINEYLTYNCLRSNDDQESFWSEYAGSTMQKHWICPYCNEDILVTVAERVAHENQCQLNSLCNNENPIFKSTQSNINKTNILSNLTTTTTTPSNIPLTQDYYCDICEQTFKLTSIEILRHRGTHQT
;
A
#
# COMPACT_ATOMS: atom_id res chain seq x y z
N MET A 1 -20.10 5.71 -5.57
CA MET A 1 -19.14 6.22 -6.57
C MET A 1 -18.51 5.11 -7.39
N LEU A 2 -17.63 4.29 -6.83
CA LEU A 2 -16.92 3.25 -7.59
C LEU A 2 -17.85 2.24 -8.29
N GLN A 3 -18.94 1.82 -7.62
CA GLN A 3 -19.99 0.99 -8.24
C GLN A 3 -20.67 1.67 -9.45
N MET A 4 -20.96 2.97 -9.38
CA MET A 4 -21.57 3.70 -10.50
C MET A 4 -20.65 3.71 -11.71
N ILE A 5 -19.36 3.96 -11.49
CA ILE A 5 -18.35 3.95 -12.56
C ILE A 5 -18.24 2.54 -13.17
N SER A 6 -18.32 1.49 -12.35
CA SER A 6 -18.31 0.10 -12.84
C SER A 6 -19.53 -0.28 -13.67
N MET A 7 -20.68 0.37 -13.45
CA MET A 7 -21.89 0.22 -14.26
C MET A 7 -21.84 1.01 -15.59
N GLY A 8 -20.75 1.73 -15.86
CA GLY A 8 -20.53 2.47 -17.10
C GLY A 8 -20.87 3.96 -17.04
N LEU A 9 -21.17 4.50 -15.85
CA LEU A 9 -21.37 5.94 -15.66
C LEU A 9 -20.01 6.64 -15.58
N LYS A 10 -19.58 7.28 -16.67
CA LYS A 10 -18.31 8.01 -16.73
C LYS A 10 -18.29 9.22 -15.78
N ASP A 11 -19.40 9.97 -15.72
CA ASP A 11 -19.50 11.19 -14.91
C ASP A 11 -20.55 11.03 -13.79
N PRO A 12 -20.15 10.76 -12.54
CA PRO A 12 -21.09 10.66 -11.43
C PRO A 12 -21.74 12.01 -11.06
N ARG A 13 -21.13 13.14 -11.47
CA ARG A 13 -21.67 14.49 -11.30
C ARG A 13 -22.97 14.73 -12.06
N LYS A 14 -23.18 14.03 -13.18
CA LYS A 14 -24.36 14.19 -14.04
C LYS A 14 -25.50 13.24 -13.66
N PHE A 15 -25.31 12.42 -12.63
CA PHE A 15 -26.31 11.44 -12.24
C PHE A 15 -27.49 12.12 -11.52
N PRO A 16 -28.75 11.88 -11.96
CA PRO A 16 -29.92 12.51 -11.35
C PRO A 16 -30.31 11.79 -10.06
N PHE A 17 -29.68 12.17 -8.94
CA PHE A 17 -30.08 11.71 -7.61
C PHE A 17 -31.44 12.29 -7.21
N VAL A 18 -32.21 11.53 -6.42
CA VAL A 18 -33.45 12.02 -5.80
C VAL A 18 -33.15 13.15 -4.82
N GLU A 19 -32.11 12.97 -4.03
CA GLU A 19 -31.51 13.99 -3.16
C GLU A 19 -30.01 14.04 -3.49
N PRO A 20 -29.52 15.08 -4.19
CA PRO A 20 -28.13 15.14 -4.62
C PRO A 20 -27.21 15.35 -3.41
N PRO A 21 -26.15 14.54 -3.27
CA PRO A 21 -25.12 14.81 -2.27
C PRO A 21 -24.36 16.10 -2.64
N ASP A 22 -23.71 16.69 -1.64
CA ASP A 22 -22.87 17.88 -1.87
C ASP A 22 -21.78 17.58 -2.91
N MET A 23 -21.56 18.51 -3.84
CA MET A 23 -20.58 18.36 -4.92
C MET A 23 -19.16 18.21 -4.37
N THR A 24 -18.86 18.85 -3.24
CA THR A 24 -17.57 18.69 -2.56
C THR A 24 -17.35 17.26 -2.04
N ALA A 25 -18.42 16.59 -1.61
CA ALA A 25 -18.37 15.19 -1.16
C ALA A 25 -18.16 14.23 -2.34
N ILE A 26 -18.77 14.53 -3.51
CA ILE A 26 -18.54 13.79 -4.75
C ILE A 26 -17.08 13.91 -5.19
N ASP A 27 -16.55 15.13 -5.20
CA ASP A 27 -15.19 15.43 -5.65
C ASP A 27 -14.13 14.84 -4.71
N SER A 28 -14.32 14.97 -3.40
CA SER A 28 -13.43 14.33 -2.41
C SER A 28 -13.46 12.81 -2.48
N ALA A 29 -14.61 12.20 -2.81
CA ALA A 29 -14.70 10.77 -3.03
C ALA A 29 -13.96 10.34 -4.33
N LEU A 30 -14.06 11.12 -5.41
CA LEU A 30 -13.31 10.87 -6.65
C LEU A 30 -11.80 10.98 -6.43
N LEU A 31 -11.35 12.04 -5.75
CA LEU A 31 -9.94 12.23 -5.39
C LEU A 31 -9.42 11.05 -4.56
N ARG A 32 -10.18 10.61 -3.55
CA ARG A 32 -9.79 9.44 -2.73
C ARG A 32 -9.67 8.17 -3.56
N LEU A 33 -10.54 7.97 -4.55
CA LEU A 33 -10.47 6.81 -5.44
C LEU A 33 -9.26 6.87 -6.39
N GLN A 34 -8.89 8.07 -6.85
CA GLN A 34 -7.67 8.30 -7.62
C GLN A 34 -6.41 8.06 -6.76
N GLU A 35 -6.37 8.58 -5.52
CA GLU A 35 -5.27 8.34 -4.57
C GLU A 35 -5.11 6.85 -4.23
N GLN A 36 -6.22 6.10 -4.21
CA GLN A 36 -6.19 4.63 -4.02
C GLN A 36 -5.79 3.85 -5.29
N ALA A 37 -5.49 4.54 -6.39
CA ALA A 37 -5.22 3.98 -7.71
C ALA A 37 -6.38 3.12 -8.27
N ALA A 38 -7.61 3.34 -7.80
CA ALA A 38 -8.80 2.64 -8.29
C ALA A 38 -9.35 3.29 -9.58
N LEU A 39 -9.07 4.58 -9.78
CA LEU A 39 -9.40 5.32 -10.99
C LEU A 39 -8.12 5.91 -11.60
N SER A 40 -8.06 5.96 -12.93
CA SER A 40 -7.01 6.70 -13.64
C SER A 40 -7.15 8.20 -13.39
N THR A 41 -6.03 8.88 -13.22
CA THR A 41 -5.94 10.33 -13.01
C THR A 41 -6.42 11.13 -14.22
N ILE A 42 -6.29 10.57 -15.43
CA ILE A 42 -6.53 11.28 -16.70
C ILE A 42 -8.01 11.17 -17.10
N ASP A 43 -8.52 9.95 -17.21
CA ASP A 43 -9.84 9.68 -17.80
C ASP A 43 -10.92 9.31 -16.78
N CYS A 44 -10.58 9.28 -15.48
CA CYS A 44 -11.43 8.71 -14.42
C CYS A 44 -11.95 7.29 -14.76
N SER A 45 -11.20 6.56 -15.58
CA SER A 45 -11.51 5.20 -15.99
C SER A 45 -11.09 4.19 -14.91
N LEU A 46 -11.75 3.04 -14.87
CA LEU A 46 -11.43 2.00 -13.88
C LEU A 46 -10.09 1.35 -14.21
N THR A 47 -9.21 1.31 -13.21
CA THR A 47 -7.95 0.55 -13.29
C THR A 47 -8.23 -0.94 -13.06
N SER A 48 -7.24 -1.81 -13.33
CA SER A 48 -7.35 -3.25 -13.06
C SER A 48 -7.73 -3.54 -11.60
N ILE A 49 -7.10 -2.83 -10.66
CA ILE A 49 -7.41 -2.93 -9.24
C ILE A 49 -8.80 -2.33 -8.93
N GLY A 50 -9.16 -1.19 -9.54
CA GLY A 50 -10.50 -0.60 -9.41
C GLY A 50 -11.62 -1.52 -9.86
N SER A 51 -11.40 -2.26 -10.95
CA SER A 51 -12.35 -3.27 -11.45
C SER A 51 -12.52 -4.44 -10.48
N MET A 52 -11.48 -4.86 -9.77
CA MET A 52 -11.59 -5.89 -8.74
C MET A 52 -12.30 -5.37 -7.50
N LEU A 53 -11.93 -4.16 -7.05
CA LEU A 53 -12.54 -3.49 -5.90
C LEU A 53 -14.04 -3.24 -6.12
N ALA A 54 -14.47 -3.00 -7.36
CA ALA A 54 -15.88 -2.80 -7.69
C ALA A 54 -16.75 -4.03 -7.43
N ARG A 55 -16.15 -5.22 -7.46
CA ARG A 55 -16.83 -6.48 -7.19
C ARG A 55 -16.98 -6.72 -5.69
N LEU A 56 -16.06 -6.21 -4.87
CA LEU A 56 -16.08 -6.46 -3.43
C LEU A 56 -17.03 -5.49 -2.72
N PRO A 57 -18.01 -5.98 -1.92
CA PRO A 57 -18.93 -5.14 -1.16
C PRO A 57 -18.29 -4.66 0.16
N VAL A 58 -17.11 -4.04 0.07
CA VAL A 58 -16.32 -3.56 1.21
C VAL A 58 -15.74 -2.18 0.93
N ASP A 59 -15.29 -1.50 1.98
CA ASP A 59 -14.56 -0.23 1.83
C ASP A 59 -13.29 -0.43 0.99
N VAL A 60 -12.98 0.57 0.16
CA VAL A 60 -11.89 0.52 -0.84
C VAL A 60 -10.54 0.20 -0.19
N SER A 61 -10.25 0.77 0.97
CA SER A 61 -9.01 0.52 1.73
C SER A 61 -8.90 -0.94 2.15
N ILE A 62 -9.95 -1.48 2.78
CA ILE A 62 -10.02 -2.89 3.22
C ILE A 62 -9.97 -3.84 2.02
N GLY A 63 -10.76 -3.57 0.98
CA GLY A 63 -10.77 -4.37 -0.24
C GLY A 63 -9.38 -4.47 -0.88
N LYS A 64 -8.62 -3.36 -0.89
CA LYS A 64 -7.27 -3.33 -1.44
C LYS A 64 -6.31 -4.17 -0.59
N MET A 65 -6.37 -4.08 0.73
CA MET A 65 -5.59 -4.95 1.63
C MET A 65 -5.89 -6.44 1.37
N LEU A 66 -7.17 -6.81 1.18
CA LEU A 66 -7.57 -8.19 0.93
C LEU A 66 -7.09 -8.70 -0.43
N ILE A 67 -7.20 -7.89 -1.50
CA ILE A 67 -6.70 -8.26 -2.84
C ILE A 67 -5.19 -8.48 -2.80
N PHE A 68 -4.43 -7.56 -2.19
CA PHE A 68 -2.99 -7.73 -2.05
C PHE A 68 -2.62 -8.92 -1.16
N ALA A 69 -3.40 -9.20 -0.11
CA ALA A 69 -3.20 -10.40 0.69
C ALA A 69 -3.37 -11.70 -0.10
N CYS A 70 -4.32 -11.76 -1.04
CA CYS A 70 -4.48 -12.88 -1.96
C CYS A 70 -3.29 -13.00 -2.92
N ILE A 71 -2.83 -11.88 -3.50
CA ILE A 71 -1.71 -11.85 -4.44
C ILE A 71 -0.41 -12.33 -3.79
N PHE A 72 -0.14 -11.88 -2.57
CA PHE A 72 1.08 -12.22 -1.84
C PHE A 72 0.94 -13.43 -0.92
N GLN A 73 -0.23 -14.07 -0.88
CA GLN A 73 -0.51 -15.29 -0.10
C GLN A 73 -0.45 -15.11 1.43
N TYR A 74 -0.69 -13.90 1.93
CA TYR A 74 -0.80 -13.58 3.37
C TYR A 74 -2.26 -13.34 3.80
N VAL A 75 -3.19 -14.16 3.30
CA VAL A 75 -4.64 -13.95 3.47
C VAL A 75 -5.08 -14.02 4.94
N ASN A 76 -4.64 -15.04 5.68
CA ASN A 76 -5.06 -15.27 7.07
C ASN A 76 -4.80 -14.11 8.05
N PRO A 77 -3.56 -13.62 8.20
CA PRO A 77 -3.26 -12.55 9.14
C PRO A 77 -3.90 -11.21 8.72
N ILE A 78 -3.96 -10.94 7.41
CA ILE A 78 -4.59 -9.72 6.89
C ILE A 78 -6.10 -9.76 7.07
N LEU A 79 -6.77 -10.92 6.92
CA LEU A 79 -8.20 -11.05 7.22
C LEU A 79 -8.52 -10.69 8.68
N ILE A 80 -7.69 -11.15 9.64
CA ILE A 80 -7.86 -10.80 11.05
C ILE A 80 -7.65 -9.30 11.24
N MET A 81 -6.53 -8.76 10.77
CA MET A 81 -6.20 -7.35 10.95
C MET A 81 -7.24 -6.44 10.28
N ALA A 82 -7.66 -6.71 9.05
CA ALA A 82 -8.71 -5.97 8.35
C ALA A 82 -10.05 -6.02 9.10
N SER A 83 -10.44 -7.19 9.63
CA SER A 83 -11.66 -7.32 10.43
C SER A 83 -11.57 -6.55 11.75
N ALA A 84 -10.40 -6.55 12.40
CA ALA A 84 -10.16 -5.81 13.63
C ALA A 84 -10.13 -4.29 13.41
N LEU A 85 -9.60 -3.82 12.28
CA LEU A 85 -9.59 -2.41 11.90
C LEU A 85 -10.96 -1.88 11.48
N SER A 86 -11.87 -2.77 11.02
CA SER A 86 -13.24 -2.42 10.63
C SER A 86 -14.18 -2.27 11.82
N ILE A 87 -13.79 -2.76 13.00
CA ILE A 87 -14.59 -2.71 14.24
C ILE A 87 -13.95 -1.69 15.19
N GLN A 88 -14.76 -1.12 16.07
CA GLN A 88 -14.25 -0.34 17.18
C GLN A 88 -13.25 -1.16 18.02
N SER A 89 -12.17 -0.51 18.46
CA SER A 89 -11.13 -1.16 19.25
C SER A 89 -11.71 -1.96 20.42
N PRO A 90 -11.28 -3.23 20.63
CA PRO A 90 -11.78 -4.09 21.70
C PRO A 90 -11.27 -3.69 23.09
N PHE A 91 -10.35 -2.73 23.18
CA PHE A 91 -9.80 -2.25 24.45
C PHE A 91 -10.71 -1.20 25.09
N LEU A 92 -11.06 -1.42 26.37
CA LEU A 92 -11.89 -0.51 27.13
C LEU A 92 -11.06 0.72 27.57
N SER A 93 -11.51 1.91 27.18
CA SER A 93 -10.78 3.17 27.42
C SER A 93 -10.68 3.55 28.90
N PHE A 94 -11.71 3.27 29.71
CA PHE A 94 -11.71 3.60 31.14
C PHE A 94 -10.73 2.75 31.98
N LEU A 95 -10.32 1.58 31.51
CA LEU A 95 -9.34 0.70 32.20
C LEU A 95 -7.90 0.94 31.72
N GLN A 96 -7.66 1.97 30.91
CA GLN A 96 -6.34 2.30 30.38
C GLN A 96 -5.42 2.94 31.43
N CYS A 97 -5.97 3.45 32.52
CA CYS A 97 -5.22 4.02 33.63
C CYS A 97 -4.85 3.00 34.71
N ASP A 98 -5.42 1.79 34.67
CA ASP A 98 -5.17 0.77 35.69
C ASP A 98 -3.81 0.09 35.45
N PRO A 99 -2.83 0.23 36.36
CA PRO A 99 -1.47 -0.31 36.15
C PRO A 99 -1.46 -1.84 36.03
N ASP A 100 -2.37 -2.49 36.74
CA ASP A 100 -2.63 -3.93 36.71
C ASP A 100 -3.04 -4.41 35.31
N THR A 101 -3.94 -3.67 34.67
CA THR A 101 -4.47 -3.98 33.35
C THR A 101 -3.39 -3.77 32.29
N ILE A 102 -2.64 -2.66 32.38
CA ILE A 102 -1.51 -2.35 31.49
C ILE A 102 -0.45 -3.45 31.55
N THR A 103 -0.06 -3.86 32.76
CA THR A 103 0.96 -4.92 32.95
C THR A 103 0.55 -6.25 32.32
N ARG A 104 -0.75 -6.60 32.40
CA ARG A 104 -1.28 -7.83 31.78
C ARG A 104 -1.44 -7.72 30.26
N ARG A 105 -1.50 -6.52 29.70
CA ARG A 105 -1.55 -6.26 28.25
C ARG A 105 -0.17 -6.24 27.59
N ARG A 106 0.88 -5.81 28.30
CA ARG A 106 2.27 -5.76 27.80
C ARG A 106 2.71 -6.94 26.93
N PRO A 107 2.52 -8.23 27.31
CA PRO A 107 3.00 -9.34 26.49
C PRO A 107 2.33 -9.44 25.10
N MET A 108 1.21 -8.77 24.90
CA MET A 108 0.41 -8.81 23.67
C MET A 108 0.66 -7.58 22.79
N MET A 109 1.25 -6.53 23.37
CA MET A 109 1.61 -5.30 22.68
C MET A 109 2.76 -5.59 21.72
N SER A 110 2.55 -5.25 20.45
CA SER A 110 3.58 -5.39 19.42
C SER A 110 4.26 -4.06 19.18
N ASN A 111 5.60 -4.07 19.17
CA ASN A 111 6.41 -2.90 18.81
C ASN A 111 6.13 -2.42 17.36
N HIS A 112 5.45 -3.22 16.53
CA HIS A 112 5.13 -2.85 15.15
C HIS A 112 3.85 -2.01 15.01
N GLY A 113 3.02 -1.94 16.04
CA GLY A 113 1.85 -1.07 16.11
C GLY A 113 0.55 -1.74 16.54
N ASP A 114 -0.54 -0.97 16.42
CA ASP A 114 -1.87 -1.34 16.87
C ASP A 114 -2.46 -2.54 16.08
N PRO A 115 -2.36 -2.62 14.73
CA PRO A 115 -2.91 -3.76 13.99
C PRO A 115 -2.28 -5.11 14.39
N PHE A 116 -0.96 -5.12 14.63
CA PHE A 116 -0.24 -6.30 15.09
C PHE A 116 -0.60 -6.67 16.53
N THR A 117 -0.85 -5.66 17.38
CA THR A 117 -1.35 -5.89 18.73
C THR A 117 -2.75 -6.51 18.74
N LEU A 118 -3.62 -6.09 17.81
CA LEU A 118 -4.94 -6.70 17.62
C LEU A 118 -4.86 -8.14 17.10
N LEU A 119 -3.89 -8.43 16.23
CA LEU A 119 -3.60 -9.79 15.77
C LEU A 119 -3.19 -10.69 16.95
N ASN A 120 -2.18 -10.27 17.72
CA ASN A 120 -1.72 -10.98 18.92
C ASN A 120 -2.86 -11.18 19.93
N LEU A 121 -3.73 -10.17 20.09
CA LEU A 121 -4.90 -10.25 20.96
C LEU A 121 -5.87 -11.35 20.54
N PHE A 122 -6.14 -11.42 19.24
CA PHE A 122 -7.03 -12.42 18.69
C PHE A 122 -6.45 -13.83 18.81
N ASP A 123 -5.16 -13.99 18.55
CA ASP A 123 -4.44 -15.27 18.66
C ASP A 123 -4.44 -15.82 20.09
N GLU A 124 -4.09 -14.99 21.06
CA GLU A 124 -4.14 -15.34 22.49
C GLU A 124 -5.56 -15.68 22.95
N TRP A 125 -6.57 -14.96 22.46
CA TRP A 125 -7.97 -15.27 22.77
C TRP A 125 -8.39 -16.63 22.22
N ILE A 126 -8.02 -16.97 20.98
CA ILE A 126 -8.26 -18.30 20.40
C ILE A 126 -7.55 -19.38 21.21
N TYR A 127 -6.30 -19.13 21.62
CA TYR A 127 -5.52 -20.07 22.41
C TYR A 127 -6.24 -20.43 23.72
N VAL A 128 -6.63 -19.42 24.50
CA VAL A 128 -7.34 -19.56 25.78
C VAL A 128 -8.69 -20.26 25.60
N LYS A 129 -9.37 -19.95 24.50
CA LYS A 129 -10.64 -20.57 24.14
C LYS A 129 -10.49 -22.04 23.76
N SER A 130 -9.37 -22.41 23.13
CA SER A 130 -9.04 -23.79 22.80
C SER A 130 -8.76 -24.66 24.03
N GLU A 131 -8.17 -24.06 25.07
CA GLU A 131 -7.90 -24.74 26.35
C GLU A 131 -9.14 -24.90 27.23
N GLY A 132 -10.28 -24.31 26.84
CA GLY A 132 -11.52 -24.37 27.61
C GLY A 132 -11.51 -23.50 28.87
N GLN A 133 -10.58 -22.56 28.97
CA GLN A 133 -10.55 -21.58 30.06
C GLN A 133 -11.71 -20.59 29.94
N ASN A 134 -12.07 -19.93 31.06
CA ASN A 134 -13.11 -18.92 31.07
C ASN A 134 -12.62 -17.63 30.37
N THR A 135 -12.95 -17.50 29.09
CA THR A 135 -12.57 -16.35 28.24
C THR A 135 -13.04 -15.01 28.82
N ARG A 136 -14.15 -15.00 29.56
CA ARG A 136 -14.69 -13.79 30.16
C ARG A 136 -13.83 -13.25 31.28
N THR A 137 -13.36 -14.11 32.19
CA THR A 137 -12.46 -13.67 33.27
C THR A 137 -11.13 -13.22 32.71
N TRP A 138 -10.65 -13.88 31.65
CA TRP A 138 -9.46 -13.50 30.90
C TRP A 138 -9.61 -12.11 30.25
N CYS A 139 -10.75 -11.83 29.59
CA CYS A 139 -11.04 -10.53 28.97
C CYS A 139 -11.16 -9.41 30.03
N LYS A 140 -11.90 -9.66 31.12
CA LYS A 140 -12.09 -8.69 32.21
C LYS A 140 -10.78 -8.27 32.87
N ARG A 141 -9.89 -9.23 33.16
CA ARG A 141 -8.58 -8.94 33.79
C ARG A 141 -7.67 -8.07 32.92
N ARG A 142 -7.91 -8.04 31.60
CA ARG A 142 -7.17 -7.24 30.62
C ARG A 142 -7.96 -6.06 30.09
N GLY A 143 -9.16 -5.79 30.61
CA GLY A 143 -10.03 -4.72 30.12
C GLY A 143 -10.34 -4.81 28.63
N VAL A 144 -10.62 -6.01 28.14
CA VAL A 144 -11.01 -6.28 26.75
C VAL A 144 -12.50 -6.61 26.71
N GLU A 145 -13.20 -6.08 25.71
CA GLU A 145 -14.61 -6.41 25.46
C GLU A 145 -14.72 -7.69 24.61
N GLU A 146 -15.20 -8.78 25.22
CA GLU A 146 -15.33 -10.07 24.52
C GLU A 146 -16.29 -10.00 23.33
N GLN A 147 -17.32 -9.14 23.39
CA GLN A 147 -18.28 -8.96 22.28
C GLN A 147 -17.58 -8.60 20.97
N ARG A 148 -16.57 -7.71 21.04
CA ARG A 148 -15.82 -7.26 19.85
C ARG A 148 -14.99 -8.36 19.22
N LEU A 149 -14.48 -9.31 20.01
CA LEU A 149 -13.74 -10.47 19.50
C LEU A 149 -14.66 -11.44 18.72
N TYR A 150 -15.92 -11.57 19.16
CA TYR A 150 -16.94 -12.29 18.40
C TYR A 150 -17.25 -11.59 17.07
N ASP A 151 -17.41 -10.26 17.09
CA ASP A 151 -17.65 -9.46 15.88
C ASP A 151 -16.49 -9.58 14.89
N ILE A 152 -15.24 -9.53 15.37
CA ILE A 152 -14.02 -9.73 14.56
C ILE A 152 -14.08 -11.09 13.86
N THR A 153 -14.42 -12.16 14.58
CA THR A 153 -14.51 -13.49 13.97
C THR A 153 -15.63 -13.57 12.92
N LYS A 154 -16.76 -12.89 13.17
CA LYS A 154 -17.88 -12.84 12.23
C LYS A 154 -17.50 -12.09 10.95
N LEU A 155 -16.89 -10.91 11.06
CA LEU A 155 -16.41 -10.13 9.90
C LEU A 155 -15.32 -10.87 9.13
N ARG A 156 -14.36 -11.48 9.84
CA ARG A 156 -13.32 -12.32 9.22
C ARG A 156 -13.95 -13.37 8.31
N ARG A 157 -14.98 -14.08 8.80
CA ARG A 157 -15.68 -15.10 8.02
C ARG A 157 -16.40 -14.49 6.82
N GLN A 158 -17.06 -13.35 6.97
CA GLN A 158 -17.71 -12.65 5.86
C GLN A 158 -16.71 -12.24 4.78
N PHE A 159 -15.55 -11.69 5.16
CA PHE A 159 -14.48 -11.36 4.21
C PHE A 159 -13.92 -12.61 3.53
N GLN A 160 -13.78 -13.71 4.26
CA GLN A 160 -13.37 -14.98 3.68
C GLN A 160 -14.40 -15.52 2.67
N GLU A 161 -15.69 -15.50 3.01
CA GLU A 161 -16.78 -15.90 2.12
C GLU A 161 -16.77 -15.04 0.84
N ILE A 162 -16.62 -13.73 0.96
CA ILE A 162 -16.47 -12.81 -0.18
C ILE A 162 -15.27 -13.21 -1.06
N LEU A 163 -14.10 -13.50 -0.49
CA LEU A 163 -12.93 -13.89 -1.28
C LEU A 163 -13.09 -15.24 -1.99
N ARG A 164 -13.85 -16.17 -1.40
CA ARG A 164 -14.20 -17.47 -2.01
C ARG A 164 -15.17 -17.30 -3.17
N ASP A 165 -16.22 -16.51 -2.97
CA ASP A 165 -17.23 -16.24 -3.99
C ASP A 165 -16.60 -15.60 -5.24
N TYR A 166 -15.54 -14.82 -5.05
CA TYR A 166 -14.77 -14.21 -6.13
C TYR A 166 -13.58 -15.03 -6.62
N ASN A 167 -13.44 -16.31 -6.26
CA ASN A 167 -12.33 -17.20 -6.67
C ASN A 167 -10.92 -16.63 -6.41
N MET A 168 -10.79 -15.66 -5.50
CA MET A 168 -9.51 -15.03 -5.14
C MET A 168 -8.83 -15.76 -3.98
N GLU A 169 -9.57 -16.58 -3.23
CA GLU A 169 -8.98 -17.44 -2.21
C GLU A 169 -8.43 -18.71 -2.89
N ILE A 170 -7.10 -18.86 -2.84
CA ILE A 170 -6.46 -20.16 -3.02
C ILE A 170 -6.76 -20.93 -1.74
N ASP A 171 -7.43 -22.09 -1.87
CA ASP A 171 -7.62 -23.04 -0.78
C ASP A 171 -6.25 -23.42 -0.18
N TYR A 172 -5.76 -22.65 0.80
CA TYR A 172 -4.71 -23.10 1.71
C TYR A 172 -5.25 -24.22 2.61
N GLN A 173 -6.57 -24.41 2.61
CA GLN A 173 -7.21 -25.60 3.12
C GLN A 173 -7.13 -26.75 2.11
N GLN A 174 -5.92 -27.30 1.96
CA GLN A 174 -5.84 -28.71 2.30
C GLN A 174 -6.20 -28.81 3.79
N THR A 175 -7.50 -28.69 4.13
CA THR A 175 -7.99 -29.29 5.36
C THR A 175 -7.46 -30.70 5.31
N LYS A 176 -6.50 -31.00 6.19
CA LYS A 176 -6.08 -32.35 6.55
C LYS A 176 -7.36 -33.18 6.47
N ARG A 177 -7.46 -34.08 5.48
CA ARG A 177 -8.71 -34.83 5.24
C ARG A 177 -9.04 -35.49 6.56
N ARG A 178 -10.05 -34.96 7.27
CA ARG A 178 -10.38 -35.45 8.61
C ARG A 178 -10.56 -36.95 8.52
N THR A 179 -9.91 -37.67 9.42
CA THR A 179 -10.08 -39.11 9.49
C THR A 179 -11.56 -39.42 9.77
N THR A 180 -12.04 -40.60 9.38
CA THR A 180 -13.44 -41.01 9.63
C THR A 180 -13.81 -40.92 11.12
N LEU A 181 -12.83 -41.11 12.01
CA LEU A 181 -12.96 -40.97 13.46
C LEU A 181 -13.16 -39.51 13.88
N GLU A 182 -12.28 -38.59 13.43
CA GLU A 182 -12.37 -37.15 13.70
C GLU A 182 -13.69 -36.55 13.20
N LYS A 183 -14.18 -37.01 12.04
CA LYS A 183 -15.50 -36.60 11.50
C LYS A 183 -16.64 -37.02 12.44
N ARG A 184 -16.57 -38.23 13.02
CA ARG A 184 -17.58 -38.74 13.95
C ARG A 184 -17.56 -37.98 15.28
N GLU A 185 -16.38 -37.70 15.81
CA GLU A 185 -16.22 -36.90 17.03
C GLU A 185 -16.72 -35.47 16.85
N HIS A 186 -16.37 -34.85 15.72
CA HIS A 186 -16.86 -33.53 15.35
C HIS A 186 -18.39 -33.49 15.24
N TRP A 187 -18.99 -34.49 14.58
CA TRP A 187 -20.44 -34.60 14.46
C TRP A 187 -21.14 -34.76 15.82
N LYS A 188 -20.61 -35.63 16.70
CA LYS A 188 -21.12 -35.78 18.08
C LYS A 188 -21.04 -34.47 18.87
N LYS A 189 -19.90 -33.79 18.81
CA LYS A 189 -19.69 -32.50 19.48
C LYS A 189 -20.63 -31.42 18.96
N LYS A 190 -20.84 -31.36 17.64
CA LYS A 190 -21.78 -30.44 17.00
C LYS A 190 -23.23 -30.73 17.40
N GLN A 191 -23.59 -32.00 17.56
CA GLN A 191 -24.91 -32.39 18.05
C GLN A 191 -25.11 -31.94 19.51
N GLN A 192 -24.16 -32.20 20.40
CA GLN A 192 -24.20 -31.72 21.79
C GLN A 192 -24.35 -30.19 21.88
N LEU A 193 -23.64 -29.45 21.04
CA LEU A 193 -23.76 -27.98 21.00
C LEU A 193 -25.14 -27.51 20.52
N LYS A 194 -25.78 -28.23 19.59
CA LYS A 194 -27.16 -27.93 19.16
C LYS A 194 -28.17 -28.22 20.26
N ASP A 195 -27.97 -29.30 21.00
CA ASP A 195 -28.83 -29.68 22.13
C ASP A 195 -28.75 -28.61 23.23
N LEU A 196 -27.53 -28.17 23.59
CA LEU A 196 -27.29 -27.07 24.53
C LEU A 196 -27.93 -25.74 24.07
N ARG A 197 -27.88 -25.42 22.77
CA ARG A 197 -28.58 -24.25 22.22
C ARG A 197 -30.10 -24.38 22.39
N SER A 198 -30.66 -25.55 22.08
CA SER A 198 -32.10 -25.82 22.19
C SER A 198 -32.59 -25.77 23.63
N GLU A 199 -31.81 -26.27 24.59
CA GLU A 199 -32.09 -26.14 26.02
C GLU A 199 -32.14 -24.68 26.45
N HIS A 200 -31.15 -23.89 26.05
CA HIS A 200 -31.11 -22.46 26.36
C HIS A 200 -32.27 -21.68 25.69
N ASP A 201 -32.65 -22.04 24.47
CA ASP A 201 -33.81 -21.46 23.76
C ASP A 201 -35.14 -21.86 24.43
N LYS A 202 -35.20 -22.97 25.16
CA LYS A 202 -36.37 -23.37 25.96
C LYS A 202 -36.39 -22.62 27.30
N GLU A 203 -35.25 -22.45 27.95
CA GLU A 203 -35.12 -21.65 29.19
C GLU A 203 -35.50 -20.19 28.97
N SER A 204 -35.12 -19.60 27.82
CA SER A 204 -35.48 -18.21 27.50
C SER A 204 -36.99 -18.02 27.24
N LYS A 205 -37.70 -19.06 26.78
CA LYS A 205 -39.14 -19.06 26.53
C LYS A 205 -39.99 -19.31 27.78
N GLN A 206 -39.41 -19.78 28.88
CA GLN A 206 -40.14 -19.88 30.14
C GLN A 206 -40.44 -18.46 30.65
N ARG A 207 -41.73 -18.12 30.78
CA ARG A 207 -42.17 -16.85 31.35
C ARG A 207 -41.58 -16.71 32.75
N LYS A 208 -40.69 -15.75 32.93
CA LYS A 208 -40.13 -15.41 34.25
C LYS A 208 -41.25 -14.80 35.08
N PHE A 209 -41.77 -15.54 36.05
CA PHE A 209 -42.72 -15.02 37.02
C PHE A 209 -41.97 -14.14 38.03
N LEU A 210 -42.44 -12.91 38.24
CA LEU A 210 -41.97 -12.06 39.33
C LEU A 210 -42.39 -12.73 40.63
N LYS A 211 -41.44 -13.23 41.42
CA LYS A 211 -41.72 -13.72 42.77
C LYS A 211 -41.98 -12.49 43.65
N LEU A 212 -43.19 -12.38 44.18
CA LEU A 212 -43.49 -11.47 45.28
C LEU A 212 -42.82 -12.07 46.52
N GLU A 213 -41.71 -11.50 46.95
CA GLU A 213 -41.17 -11.75 48.28
C GLU A 213 -41.91 -10.85 49.27
N ASP A 214 -42.46 -11.46 50.31
CA ASP A 214 -43.17 -10.76 51.37
C ASP A 214 -42.27 -9.70 52.00
N SER A 215 -42.78 -8.47 52.01
CA SER A 215 -42.14 -7.26 52.49
C SER A 215 -41.75 -7.36 53.97
N SER A 216 -40.47 -7.59 54.25
CA SER A 216 -39.81 -7.03 55.44
C SER A 216 -38.89 -5.91 54.99
N LEU A 217 -39.32 -4.68 55.29
CA LEU A 217 -38.64 -3.41 55.05
C LEU A 217 -37.17 -3.48 55.49
N ASN A 218 -36.25 -3.56 54.53
CA ASN A 218 -34.90 -3.03 54.66
C ASN A 218 -34.51 -2.43 53.31
N ASP A 219 -34.42 -1.11 53.33
CA ASP A 219 -34.03 -0.24 52.22
C ASP A 219 -32.51 -0.37 52.01
N SER A 220 -32.10 -1.08 50.95
CA SER A 220 -30.79 -0.88 50.33
C SER A 220 -30.83 -1.29 48.85
N MET A 221 -30.70 -0.27 48.01
CA MET A 221 -30.63 -0.28 46.55
C MET A 221 -29.49 -1.15 45.99
N THR A 222 -29.67 -2.47 45.82
CA THR A 222 -28.66 -3.35 45.16
C THR A 222 -29.19 -4.40 44.18
N ASP A 223 -30.51 -4.55 43.97
CA ASP A 223 -31.05 -5.73 43.25
C ASP A 223 -31.19 -5.59 41.72
N ASP A 224 -31.29 -4.38 41.17
CA ASP A 224 -31.33 -4.17 39.71
C ASP A 224 -30.02 -4.60 39.00
N ASP A 225 -28.92 -4.54 39.74
CA ASP A 225 -27.58 -4.87 39.27
C ASP A 225 -27.35 -6.38 39.10
N ASN A 226 -28.15 -7.21 39.80
CA ASN A 226 -28.05 -8.67 39.74
C ASN A 226 -28.83 -9.26 38.56
N LEU A 227 -30.01 -8.71 38.23
CA LEU A 227 -30.79 -9.14 37.06
C LEU A 227 -30.06 -8.85 35.74
N THR A 228 -29.47 -7.65 35.59
CA THR A 228 -28.65 -7.28 34.42
C THR A 228 -27.43 -8.20 34.29
N LYS A 229 -26.72 -8.48 35.40
CA LYS A 229 -25.59 -9.43 35.40
C LYS A 229 -25.99 -10.86 35.01
N GLN A 230 -27.19 -11.30 35.39
CA GLN A 230 -27.69 -12.65 35.07
C GLN A 230 -28.13 -12.75 33.60
N VAL A 231 -28.82 -11.73 33.06
CA VAL A 231 -29.20 -11.66 31.64
C VAL A 231 -27.96 -11.59 30.75
N MET A 232 -26.95 -10.78 31.09
CA MET A 232 -25.68 -10.74 30.35
C MET A 232 -24.92 -12.08 30.41
N LYS A 233 -24.92 -12.78 31.56
CA LYS A 233 -24.32 -14.12 31.68
C LYS A 233 -24.96 -15.14 30.73
N THR A 234 -26.27 -15.06 30.51
CA THR A 234 -26.99 -15.97 29.60
C THR A 234 -26.73 -15.64 28.12
N THR A 235 -26.74 -14.36 27.73
CA THR A 235 -26.44 -13.95 26.35
C THR A 235 -25.02 -14.31 25.93
N ASP A 236 -24.05 -14.17 26.84
CA ASP A 236 -22.65 -14.48 26.56
C ASP A 236 -22.43 -15.99 26.34
N LYS A 237 -23.12 -16.84 27.10
CA LYS A 237 -23.08 -18.30 26.91
C LYS A 237 -23.67 -18.72 25.58
N ILE A 238 -24.77 -18.09 25.15
CA ILE A 238 -25.36 -18.34 23.84
C ILE A 238 -24.35 -18.01 22.73
N ARG A 239 -23.68 -16.85 22.81
CA ARG A 239 -22.68 -16.44 21.82
C ARG A 239 -21.49 -17.38 21.77
N ASP A 240 -21.04 -17.91 22.91
CA ASP A 240 -19.97 -18.90 22.93
C ASP A 240 -20.39 -20.23 22.26
N ILE A 241 -21.63 -20.68 22.51
CA ILE A 241 -22.20 -21.87 21.84
C ILE A 241 -22.33 -21.64 20.33
N GLU A 242 -22.87 -20.49 19.92
CA GLU A 242 -23.00 -20.10 18.51
C GLU A 242 -21.63 -20.02 17.82
N PHE A 243 -20.65 -19.42 18.48
CA PHE A 243 -19.27 -19.36 17.99
C PHE A 243 -18.69 -20.76 17.76
N ARG A 244 -18.84 -21.69 18.70
CA ARG A 244 -18.32 -23.07 18.56
C ARG A 244 -19.09 -23.89 17.52
N LEU A 245 -20.34 -23.52 17.22
CA LEU A 245 -21.15 -24.16 16.18
C LEU A 245 -20.73 -23.73 14.77
N ILE A 246 -20.33 -22.46 14.62
CA ILE A 246 -19.97 -21.86 13.34
C ILE A 246 -18.47 -22.06 13.05
N ASN A 247 -17.62 -21.86 14.06
CA ASN A 247 -16.18 -21.86 13.91
C ASN A 247 -15.53 -23.08 14.58
N ASP A 248 -14.69 -23.78 13.83
CA ASP A 248 -13.88 -24.86 14.37
C ASP A 248 -12.66 -24.31 15.11
N VAL A 249 -12.73 -24.31 16.45
CA VAL A 249 -11.69 -23.77 17.34
C VAL A 249 -10.33 -24.41 17.11
N SER A 250 -10.29 -25.70 16.77
CA SER A 250 -9.04 -26.41 16.45
C SER A 250 -8.40 -25.91 15.16
N ALA A 251 -9.20 -25.66 14.12
CA ALA A 251 -8.70 -25.13 12.84
C ALA A 251 -8.19 -23.69 13.03
N LEU A 252 -8.92 -22.87 13.79
CA LEU A 252 -8.48 -21.52 14.15
C LEU A 252 -7.17 -21.52 14.95
N LYS A 253 -6.97 -22.52 15.83
CA LYS A 253 -5.72 -22.67 16.58
C LYS A 253 -4.54 -23.00 15.67
N GLU A 254 -4.70 -23.94 14.74
CA GLU A 254 -3.64 -24.26 13.75
C GLU A 254 -3.25 -23.02 12.93
N MET A 255 -4.23 -22.24 12.49
CA MET A 255 -4.00 -21.00 11.77
C MET A 255 -3.32 -19.91 12.63
N SER A 256 -3.61 -19.90 13.93
CA SER A 256 -2.97 -19.01 14.90
C SER A 256 -1.51 -19.41 15.15
N THR A 257 -1.21 -20.71 15.24
CA THR A 257 0.18 -21.18 15.38
C THR A 257 1.04 -20.88 14.15
N ASP A 258 0.46 -20.92 12.95
CA ASP A 258 1.16 -20.48 11.73
C ASP A 258 1.46 -18.97 11.78
N SER A 259 0.58 -18.19 12.41
CA SER A 259 0.74 -16.74 12.56
C SER A 259 1.79 -16.36 13.60
N GLN A 260 2.08 -17.23 14.58
CA GLN A 260 3.12 -17.00 15.58
C GLN A 260 4.55 -17.19 15.04
N ASN A 261 4.71 -17.88 13.90
CA ASN A 261 6.02 -18.19 13.30
C ASN A 261 6.50 -17.17 12.26
N TYR A 262 5.87 -16.00 12.16
CA TYR A 262 6.28 -14.98 11.20
C TYR A 262 7.70 -14.48 11.45
N ARG A 263 8.56 -14.60 10.44
CA ARG A 263 9.90 -14.01 10.47
C ARG A 263 9.77 -12.49 10.29
N SER A 264 10.85 -11.75 10.60
CA SER A 264 10.91 -10.30 10.35
C SER A 264 10.59 -9.93 8.89
N LYS A 265 10.92 -10.81 7.94
CA LYS A 265 10.58 -10.67 6.52
C LYS A 265 9.06 -10.67 6.29
N ASP A 266 8.36 -11.63 6.89
CA ASP A 266 6.91 -11.77 6.79
C ASP A 266 6.20 -10.58 7.43
N ILE A 267 6.69 -10.10 8.58
CA ILE A 267 6.16 -8.91 9.24
C ILE A 267 6.28 -7.67 8.34
N ASN A 268 7.42 -7.48 7.69
CA ASN A 268 7.60 -6.36 6.76
C ASN A 268 6.71 -6.49 5.53
N MET A 269 6.47 -7.72 5.05
CA MET A 269 5.52 -7.96 3.98
C MET A 269 4.08 -7.64 4.40
N LEU A 270 3.67 -8.06 5.60
CA LEU A 270 2.37 -7.70 6.18
C LEU A 270 2.19 -6.19 6.31
N LYS A 271 3.22 -5.47 6.76
CA LYS A 271 3.23 -4.00 6.80
C LYS A 271 3.00 -3.41 5.41
N LEU A 272 3.70 -3.89 4.38
CA LEU A 272 3.50 -3.41 3.01
C LEU A 272 2.08 -3.68 2.51
N ILE A 273 1.49 -4.84 2.81
CA ILE A 273 0.12 -5.18 2.40
C ILE A 273 -0.88 -4.27 3.09
N LEU A 274 -0.74 -4.01 4.39
CA LEU A 274 -1.59 -3.06 5.11
C LEU A 274 -1.41 -1.64 4.57
N CYS A 275 -0.17 -1.21 4.28
CA CYS A 275 0.10 0.08 3.65
C CYS A 275 -0.62 0.25 2.34
N SER A 276 -0.76 -0.80 1.53
CA SER A 276 -1.40 -0.72 0.23
C SER A 276 -2.82 -0.13 0.29
N GLY A 277 -3.59 -0.46 1.34
CA GLY A 277 -4.95 0.05 1.52
C GLY A 277 -5.05 1.33 2.34
N LEU A 278 -4.07 1.60 3.21
CA LEU A 278 -4.08 2.79 4.07
C LEU A 278 -3.42 4.00 3.40
N TYR A 279 -2.49 3.81 2.47
CA TYR A 279 -1.89 4.90 1.71
C TYR A 279 -2.99 5.69 0.96
N PRO A 280 -3.06 7.03 1.04
CA PRO A 280 -2.01 7.98 1.46
C PRO A 280 -2.05 8.45 2.93
N GLN A 281 -2.72 7.74 3.85
CA GLN A 281 -2.82 8.11 5.27
C GLN A 281 -1.51 7.84 6.02
N VAL A 282 -0.53 8.72 5.79
CA VAL A 282 0.82 8.63 6.36
C VAL A 282 1.12 9.86 7.21
N ALA A 283 1.89 9.65 8.29
CA ALA A 283 2.36 10.66 9.21
C ALA A 283 3.88 10.54 9.40
N ILE A 284 4.56 11.69 9.43
CA ILE A 284 5.99 11.81 9.72
C ILE A 284 6.20 12.45 11.09
N ALA A 285 7.20 11.99 11.83
CA ALA A 285 7.58 12.58 13.12
C ALA A 285 8.13 14.01 12.93
N ASP A 286 7.86 14.88 13.89
CA ASP A 286 8.44 16.22 13.96
C ASP A 286 9.93 16.15 14.36
N GLU A 287 10.78 16.96 13.75
CA GLU A 287 12.25 16.99 14.03
C GLU A 287 12.55 17.35 15.49
N PHE A 288 11.64 18.09 16.13
CA PHE A 288 11.77 18.55 17.52
C PHE A 288 11.17 17.59 18.55
N ASN A 289 10.77 16.37 18.16
CA ASN A 289 10.22 15.40 19.12
C ASN A 289 11.24 14.98 20.19
N ASN A 290 12.54 15.02 19.90
CA ASN A 290 13.61 14.69 20.86
C ASN A 290 13.62 15.59 22.11
N TYR A 291 13.06 16.80 22.03
CA TYR A 291 13.03 17.77 23.13
C TYR A 291 11.69 17.80 23.88
N LYS A 292 10.69 17.05 23.40
CA LYS A 292 9.33 17.06 23.94
C LYS A 292 9.13 15.86 24.87
N ARG A 293 8.19 15.99 25.82
CA ARG A 293 7.80 14.87 26.68
C ARG A 293 7.11 13.80 25.82
N ASP A 294 7.31 12.54 26.19
CA ASP A 294 6.81 11.35 25.49
C ASP A 294 5.33 11.42 25.07
N CYS A 295 4.47 11.98 25.92
CA CYS A 295 3.03 12.07 25.67
C CYS A 295 2.62 13.19 24.70
N ASP A 296 3.52 14.14 24.38
CA ASP A 296 3.27 15.32 23.54
C ASP A 296 4.10 15.28 22.24
N GLN A 297 4.47 14.09 21.76
CA GLN A 297 5.10 13.95 20.45
C GLN A 297 4.13 14.38 19.34
N PHE A 298 4.62 15.18 18.40
CA PHE A 298 3.84 15.68 17.27
C PHE A 298 4.23 14.99 15.98
N PHE A 299 3.23 14.82 15.12
CA PHE A 299 3.34 14.21 13.81
C PHE A 299 2.67 15.10 12.76
N HIS A 300 3.14 15.00 11.52
CA HIS A 300 2.61 15.78 10.41
C HIS A 300 2.06 14.84 9.34
N THR A 301 0.87 15.13 8.85
CA THR A 301 0.22 14.44 7.72
C THR A 301 0.13 15.38 6.52
N LYS A 302 -0.21 14.84 5.35
CA LYS A 302 -0.41 15.64 4.12
C LYS A 302 -1.48 16.72 4.30
N THR A 303 -2.57 16.41 4.98
CA THR A 303 -3.72 17.32 5.16
C THR A 303 -3.61 18.18 6.41
N LYS A 304 -3.12 17.62 7.53
CA LYS A 304 -3.05 18.28 8.84
C LYS A 304 -1.68 18.18 9.49
N GLN A 305 -1.30 19.25 10.17
CA GLN A 305 -0.01 19.38 10.86
C GLN A 305 -0.21 19.29 12.38
N PHE A 306 0.86 18.99 13.12
CA PHE A 306 0.86 18.95 14.59
C PHE A 306 -0.22 18.02 15.18
N VAL A 307 -0.29 16.81 14.64
CA VAL A 307 -1.19 15.73 15.07
C VAL A 307 -0.54 14.92 16.18
N VAL A 308 -1.33 14.46 17.14
CA VAL A 308 -0.85 13.72 18.32
C VAL A 308 -1.32 12.25 18.26
N LEU A 309 -0.54 11.33 18.85
CA LEU A 309 -0.98 9.94 19.01
C LEU A 309 -2.13 9.85 20.01
N HIS A 310 -3.13 9.02 19.70
CA HIS A 310 -4.18 8.79 20.68
C HIS A 310 -3.68 7.97 21.87
N PRO A 311 -4.12 8.26 23.11
CA PRO A 311 -3.72 7.51 24.33
C PRO A 311 -4.03 6.00 24.32
N THR A 312 -4.81 5.53 23.36
CA THR A 312 -5.07 4.09 23.18
C THR A 312 -4.00 3.37 22.37
N SER A 313 -3.15 4.10 21.65
CA SER A 313 -2.16 3.50 20.76
C SER A 313 -1.01 2.92 21.56
N VAL A 314 -0.47 1.79 21.09
CA VAL A 314 0.67 1.08 21.68
C VAL A 314 1.87 2.03 21.84
N PHE A 315 2.08 2.92 20.86
CA PHE A 315 3.20 3.85 20.85
C PHE A 315 3.13 4.94 21.92
N THR A 316 1.96 5.19 22.52
CA THR A 316 1.85 6.10 23.67
C THR A 316 2.32 5.46 24.97
N TYR A 317 2.30 4.12 25.05
CA TYR A 317 2.81 3.39 26.22
C TYR A 317 4.34 3.26 26.16
N ASP A 318 4.88 2.97 24.97
CA ASP A 318 6.32 2.79 24.75
C ASP A 318 6.82 3.73 23.63
N PRO A 319 7.09 5.01 23.95
CA PRO A 319 7.52 6.06 23.00
C PRO A 319 8.91 5.82 22.42
N ASP A 320 9.78 5.10 23.14
CA ASP A 320 11.15 4.75 22.71
C ASP A 320 11.16 3.95 21.41
N ASN A 321 10.09 3.22 21.12
CA ASN A 321 9.94 2.44 19.90
C ASN A 321 9.83 3.31 18.63
N LEU A 322 9.62 4.63 18.76
CA LEU A 322 9.50 5.58 17.66
C LEU A 322 10.74 6.47 17.48
N LEU A 323 11.72 6.37 18.39
CA LEU A 323 12.94 7.16 18.28
C LEU A 323 13.86 6.55 17.21
N PRO A 324 14.41 7.36 16.28
CA PRO A 324 15.34 6.86 15.29
C PRO A 324 16.60 6.33 16.00
N PRO A 325 17.08 5.12 15.68
CA PRO A 325 18.10 4.42 16.47
C PRO A 325 19.53 4.96 16.34
N THR A 326 19.74 6.16 15.78
CA THR A 326 21.08 6.75 15.57
C THR A 326 21.06 8.27 15.64
N SER A 327 20.87 8.84 16.83
CA SER A 327 21.33 10.21 17.10
C SER A 327 22.77 10.17 17.59
N THR A 328 23.73 9.80 16.75
CA THR A 328 25.12 10.20 17.01
C THR A 328 25.20 11.69 16.77
N ASN A 329 25.39 12.44 17.85
CA ASN A 329 25.75 13.86 17.86
C ASN A 329 26.63 14.23 16.66
N SER A 330 26.08 14.96 15.70
CA SER A 330 26.89 15.73 14.77
C SER A 330 26.25 17.10 14.59
N ASN A 331 27.07 18.10 14.88
CA ASN A 331 26.73 19.52 14.92
C ASN A 331 25.99 19.98 13.64
N ASN A 332 24.94 20.78 13.82
CA ASN A 332 24.43 21.79 12.88
C ASN A 332 24.09 21.37 11.43
N LYS A 333 23.94 20.09 11.09
CA LYS A 333 23.30 19.71 9.82
C LYS A 333 21.81 19.46 10.04
N LYS A 334 20.96 20.29 9.41
CA LYS A 334 19.48 20.18 9.38
C LYS A 334 18.94 18.85 8.83
N ILE A 335 19.79 17.94 8.37
CA ILE A 335 19.39 16.73 7.63
C ILE A 335 20.07 15.54 8.30
N VAL A 336 19.28 14.69 8.95
CA VAL A 336 19.74 13.45 9.58
C VAL A 336 19.62 12.33 8.56
N PHE A 337 20.75 11.75 8.15
CA PHE A 337 20.80 10.58 7.29
C PHE A 337 20.71 9.32 8.16
N SER A 338 19.79 8.41 7.85
CA SER A 338 19.65 7.14 8.55
C SER A 338 19.21 6.02 7.60
N ASN A 339 19.58 4.79 7.95
CA ASN A 339 19.11 3.59 7.28
C ASN A 339 17.74 3.14 7.78
N GLN A 340 17.28 3.68 8.91
CA GLN A 340 16.11 3.19 9.65
C GLN A 340 15.08 4.30 9.90
N HIS A 341 14.82 5.13 8.89
CA HIS A 341 13.68 6.04 8.97
C HIS A 341 12.37 5.24 8.92
N GLU A 342 11.53 5.48 9.92
CA GLU A 342 10.20 4.89 10.01
C GLU A 342 9.13 5.96 9.74
N LEU A 343 8.05 5.54 9.06
CA LEU A 343 6.82 6.32 8.90
C LEU A 343 5.69 5.66 9.66
N LEU A 344 4.79 6.50 10.15
CA LEU A 344 3.57 6.06 10.79
C LEU A 344 2.44 6.05 9.77
N VAL A 345 1.79 4.90 9.61
CA VAL A 345 0.58 4.75 8.82
C VAL A 345 -0.58 4.62 9.80
N TYR A 346 -1.67 5.33 9.56
CA TYR A 346 -2.82 5.37 10.45
C TYR A 346 -4.12 5.08 9.68
N VAL A 347 -5.18 4.66 10.38
CA VAL A 347 -6.46 4.32 9.76
C VAL A 347 -7.45 5.48 9.83
N THR A 348 -7.58 6.10 11.01
CA THR A 348 -8.54 7.17 11.22
C THR A 348 -7.90 8.36 11.91
N LEU A 349 -8.26 9.55 11.44
CA LEU A 349 -7.91 10.83 12.05
C LEU A 349 -9.14 11.35 12.81
N LEU A 350 -9.01 11.52 14.12
CA LEU A 350 -10.05 12.03 15.00
C LEU A 350 -9.82 13.52 15.25
N GLU A 351 -10.80 14.35 14.88
CA GLU A 351 -10.73 15.80 15.06
C GLU A 351 -11.48 16.21 16.33
N THR A 352 -10.73 16.65 17.34
CA THR A 352 -11.28 17.28 18.55
C THR A 352 -10.64 18.67 18.73
N ASN A 353 -10.47 19.15 19.97
CA ASN A 353 -9.63 20.32 20.25
C ASN A 353 -8.18 20.11 19.79
N LYS A 354 -7.69 18.86 19.83
CA LYS A 354 -6.43 18.43 19.23
C LYS A 354 -6.72 17.30 18.23
N PRO A 355 -6.09 17.28 17.04
CA PRO A 355 -6.24 16.17 16.11
C PRO A 355 -5.45 14.95 16.62
N TYR A 356 -6.09 13.79 16.64
CA TYR A 356 -5.50 12.52 17.06
C TYR A 356 -5.45 11.51 15.92
N ILE A 357 -4.35 10.76 15.81
CA ILE A 357 -4.25 9.58 14.95
C ILE A 357 -4.52 8.29 15.74
N MET A 358 -5.33 7.42 15.16
CA MET A 358 -5.75 6.15 15.73
C MET A 358 -5.28 4.96 14.89
N ASN A 359 -5.09 3.81 15.55
CA ASN A 359 -4.73 2.53 14.92
C ASN A 359 -3.47 2.67 14.07
N VAL A 360 -2.37 3.01 14.72
CA VAL A 360 -1.12 3.39 14.06
C VAL A 360 -0.21 2.17 13.91
N MET A 361 0.50 2.09 12.79
CA MET A 361 1.56 1.11 12.55
C MET A 361 2.83 1.77 12.04
N ARG A 362 3.98 1.21 12.41
CA ARG A 362 5.28 1.69 11.94
C ARG A 362 5.75 0.95 10.71
N THR A 363 6.34 1.67 9.77
CA THR A 363 6.71 1.11 8.47
C THR A 363 8.01 1.72 7.95
N PRO A 364 8.81 0.94 7.21
CA PRO A 364 10.05 1.46 6.63
C PRO A 364 9.72 2.52 5.58
N ALA A 365 10.30 3.71 5.73
CA ALA A 365 9.82 4.92 5.09
C ALA A 365 10.04 4.94 3.57
N MET A 366 11.29 4.75 3.14
CA MET A 366 11.66 4.77 1.72
C MET A 366 10.90 3.70 0.93
N GLN A 367 10.91 2.46 1.43
CA GLN A 367 10.34 1.31 0.73
C GLN A 367 8.83 1.47 0.54
N THR A 368 8.11 1.95 1.57
CA THR A 368 6.65 2.14 1.48
C THR A 368 6.27 3.26 0.52
N LEU A 369 6.91 4.43 0.63
CA LEU A 369 6.65 5.56 -0.24
C LEU A 369 6.93 5.19 -1.69
N PHE A 370 8.08 4.59 -1.97
CA PHE A 370 8.43 4.23 -3.33
C PHE A 370 7.59 3.11 -3.94
N LEU A 371 6.91 2.27 -3.17
CA LEU A 371 6.02 1.25 -3.73
C LEU A 371 4.59 1.75 -3.98
N TYR A 372 4.11 2.71 -3.17
CA TYR A 372 2.70 3.12 -3.17
C TYR A 372 2.45 4.59 -3.53
N ALA A 373 3.46 5.46 -3.54
CA ALA A 373 3.30 6.85 -3.94
C ALA A 373 2.70 6.98 -5.34
N SER A 374 1.73 7.89 -5.45
CA SER A 374 1.03 8.19 -6.69
C SER A 374 1.94 8.93 -7.66
N THR A 375 2.75 9.87 -7.15
CA THR A 375 3.72 10.62 -7.95
C THR A 375 5.10 10.56 -7.29
N LEU A 376 6.09 10.24 -8.12
CA LEU A 376 7.51 10.27 -7.83
C LEU A 376 8.15 11.26 -8.80
N GLU A 377 8.76 12.28 -8.24
CA GLU A 377 9.35 13.37 -9.00
C GLU A 377 10.83 13.40 -8.66
N THR A 378 11.70 13.41 -9.68
CA THR A 378 13.14 13.25 -9.46
C THR A 378 13.94 14.37 -10.11
N ASN A 379 15.18 14.55 -9.63
CA ASN A 379 16.21 15.31 -10.35
C ASN A 379 16.95 14.43 -11.38
N ASN A 380 17.88 15.04 -12.13
CA ASN A 380 18.71 14.37 -13.14
C ASN A 380 19.50 13.15 -12.59
N ASP A 381 20.07 13.31 -11.40
CA ASP A 381 20.97 12.33 -10.78
C ASP A 381 20.28 11.40 -9.77
N PHE A 382 18.96 11.52 -9.62
CA PHE A 382 18.13 10.79 -8.65
C PHE A 382 18.51 10.97 -7.17
N THR A 383 19.39 11.91 -6.84
CA THR A 383 19.78 12.22 -5.46
C THR A 383 18.67 12.87 -4.64
N ARG A 384 17.67 13.48 -5.30
CA ARG A 384 16.52 14.13 -4.66
C ARG A 384 15.24 13.61 -5.29
N ILE A 385 14.34 13.10 -4.44
CA ILE A 385 13.06 12.54 -4.87
C ILE A 385 11.94 13.13 -4.02
N LEU A 386 10.91 13.63 -4.70
CA LEU A 386 9.71 14.16 -4.09
C LEU A 386 8.57 13.15 -4.29
N CYS A 387 7.98 12.72 -3.18
CA CYS A 387 6.85 11.79 -3.14
C CYS A 387 5.57 12.55 -2.84
N ASP A 388 4.55 12.39 -3.70
CA ASP A 388 3.21 12.98 -3.55
C ASP A 388 3.21 14.49 -3.24
N GLN A 389 4.28 15.20 -3.65
CA GLN A 389 4.49 16.64 -3.51
C GLN A 389 4.55 17.18 -2.07
N TRP A 390 4.84 16.33 -1.08
CA TRP A 390 4.97 16.78 0.32
C TRP A 390 6.11 16.12 1.12
N LEU A 391 6.62 14.98 0.66
CA LEU A 391 7.74 14.29 1.28
C LEU A 391 8.97 14.27 0.38
N GLU A 392 10.08 14.72 0.93
CA GLU A 392 11.38 14.75 0.28
C GLU A 392 12.26 13.63 0.78
N ILE A 393 12.86 12.87 -0.14
CA ILE A 393 13.89 11.88 0.16
C ILE A 393 15.18 12.31 -0.51
N LYS A 394 16.25 12.42 0.27
CA LYS A 394 17.61 12.74 -0.21
C LYS A 394 18.53 11.54 -0.05
N PHE A 395 19.28 11.22 -1.11
CA PHE A 395 20.34 10.22 -1.12
C PHE A 395 21.70 10.88 -1.19
N GLU A 396 22.69 10.28 -0.52
CA GLU A 396 24.10 10.69 -0.62
C GLU A 396 24.75 10.20 -1.93
N ASN A 397 24.40 8.98 -2.35
CA ASN A 397 24.99 8.32 -3.52
C ASN A 397 23.99 8.24 -4.68
N SER A 398 24.39 8.78 -5.84
CA SER A 398 23.57 8.75 -7.07
C SER A 398 23.42 7.34 -7.65
N GLU A 399 24.46 6.52 -7.64
CA GLU A 399 24.42 5.16 -8.21
C GLU A 399 23.47 4.23 -7.45
N THR A 400 23.48 4.31 -6.11
CA THR A 400 22.54 3.53 -5.29
C THR A 400 21.11 4.00 -5.49
N ALA A 401 20.89 5.32 -5.58
CA ALA A 401 19.56 5.88 -5.83
C ALA A 401 18.99 5.39 -7.18
N GLN A 402 19.82 5.36 -8.22
CA GLN A 402 19.44 4.87 -9.54
C GLN A 402 19.07 3.37 -9.53
N SER A 403 19.85 2.53 -8.86
CA SER A 403 19.58 1.08 -8.75
C SER A 403 18.30 0.79 -7.93
N ILE A 404 18.06 1.57 -6.88
CA ILE A 404 16.83 1.47 -6.08
C ILE A 404 15.63 1.80 -6.97
N ILE A 405 15.68 2.88 -7.73
CA ILE A 405 14.60 3.32 -8.61
C ILE A 405 14.34 2.32 -9.72
N SER A 406 15.37 1.78 -10.38
CA SER A 406 15.16 0.72 -11.39
C SER A 406 14.50 -0.50 -10.77
N SER A 407 14.95 -0.93 -9.59
CA SER A 407 14.31 -2.03 -8.84
C SER A 407 12.84 -1.75 -8.51
N ILE A 408 12.49 -0.52 -8.12
CA ILE A 408 11.12 -0.11 -7.80
C ILE A 408 10.23 -0.10 -9.05
N LEU A 409 10.74 0.44 -10.16
CA LEU A 409 10.02 0.48 -11.43
C LEU A 409 9.67 -0.94 -11.89
N LEU A 410 10.62 -1.86 -11.79
CA LEU A 410 10.41 -3.27 -12.06
C LEU A 410 9.36 -3.91 -11.14
N LEU A 411 9.45 -3.67 -9.83
CA LEU A 411 8.50 -4.21 -8.86
C LEU A 411 7.08 -3.69 -9.09
N ARG A 412 6.92 -2.39 -9.37
CA ARG A 412 5.61 -1.79 -9.69
C ARG A 412 5.05 -2.37 -10.98
N ASN A 413 5.85 -2.43 -12.05
CA ASN A 413 5.41 -2.99 -13.33
C ASN A 413 5.03 -4.48 -13.22
N ALA A 414 5.83 -5.28 -12.50
CA ALA A 414 5.54 -6.69 -12.27
C ALA A 414 4.27 -6.89 -11.44
N ARG A 415 4.03 -6.06 -10.41
CA ARG A 415 2.79 -6.05 -9.62
C ARG A 415 1.58 -5.72 -10.49
N ASP A 416 1.67 -4.70 -11.33
CA ASP A 416 0.56 -4.25 -12.16
C ASP A 416 0.25 -5.27 -13.28
N LEU A 417 1.28 -5.92 -13.85
CA LEU A 417 1.13 -7.06 -14.75
C LEU A 417 0.43 -8.23 -14.06
N LEU A 418 0.84 -8.57 -12.83
CA LEU A 418 0.21 -9.62 -12.04
C LEU A 418 -1.27 -9.31 -11.80
N LEU A 419 -1.60 -8.06 -11.42
CA LEU A 419 -2.98 -7.59 -11.26
C LEU A 419 -3.80 -7.73 -12.55
N GLN A 420 -3.21 -7.44 -13.72
CA GLN A 420 -3.89 -7.64 -14.99
C GLN A 420 -4.14 -9.12 -15.29
N MET A 421 -3.15 -9.99 -15.01
CA MET A 421 -3.29 -11.43 -15.19
C MET A 421 -4.36 -12.03 -14.28
N THR A 422 -4.37 -11.66 -13.00
CA THR A 422 -5.38 -12.14 -12.06
C THR A 422 -6.78 -11.66 -12.45
N LEU A 423 -6.92 -10.44 -12.97
CA LEU A 423 -8.19 -9.97 -13.52
C LEU A 423 -8.65 -10.83 -14.70
N GLN A 424 -7.75 -11.13 -15.63
CA GLN A 424 -8.07 -11.98 -16.78
C GLN A 424 -8.48 -13.39 -16.35
N ASP A 425 -7.81 -13.98 -15.36
CA ASP A 425 -8.17 -15.28 -14.82
C ASP A 425 -9.54 -15.25 -14.14
N LEU A 426 -9.83 -14.21 -13.35
CA LEU A 426 -11.14 -14.02 -12.74
C LEU A 426 -12.25 -13.93 -13.79
N ASN A 427 -12.02 -13.21 -14.89
CA ASN A 427 -12.99 -13.11 -15.98
C ASN A 427 -13.18 -14.44 -16.73
N LYS A 428 -12.11 -15.23 -16.93
CA LYS A 428 -12.16 -16.53 -17.63
C LYS A 428 -12.75 -17.64 -16.78
N SER A 429 -12.61 -17.57 -15.45
CA SER A 429 -13.13 -18.58 -14.52
C SER A 429 -14.66 -18.69 -14.47
N LEU A 430 -15.37 -17.76 -15.11
CA LEU A 430 -16.81 -17.86 -15.33
C LEU A 430 -17.18 -18.89 -16.41
N ASP A 431 -16.25 -19.27 -17.29
CA ASP A 431 -16.56 -20.10 -18.46
C ASP A 431 -15.96 -21.53 -18.43
N ILE A 432 -14.84 -21.81 -17.74
CA ILE A 432 -14.22 -23.16 -17.75
C ILE A 432 -13.52 -23.48 -16.42
N GLU A 433 -13.92 -24.59 -15.80
CA GLU A 433 -13.23 -25.23 -14.67
C GLU A 433 -11.82 -25.73 -15.10
N LEU A 434 -10.80 -25.28 -14.35
CA LEU A 434 -9.44 -25.81 -14.28
C LEU A 434 -8.52 -25.57 -15.50
N MET A 435 -7.23 -25.30 -15.20
CA MET A 435 -6.05 -25.30 -16.09
C MET A 435 -5.39 -23.95 -16.50
N SER A 436 -5.23 -22.98 -15.59
CA SER A 436 -4.25 -21.86 -15.78
C SER A 436 -3.40 -21.48 -14.55
N LYS A 437 -3.45 -22.24 -13.45
CA LYS A 437 -2.85 -21.85 -12.16
C LYS A 437 -1.30 -21.86 -12.01
N PRO A 438 -0.45 -22.53 -12.83
CA PRO A 438 0.98 -22.58 -12.50
C PRO A 438 1.71 -21.27 -12.80
N ARG A 439 1.30 -20.54 -13.85
CA ARG A 439 2.02 -19.35 -14.34
C ARG A 439 1.87 -18.12 -13.43
N THR A 440 0.68 -17.92 -12.86
CA THR A 440 0.44 -16.82 -11.91
C THR A 440 1.12 -17.07 -10.58
N TYR A 441 1.17 -18.33 -10.13
CA TYR A 441 1.80 -18.70 -8.87
C TYR A 441 3.33 -18.51 -8.89
N GLU A 442 3.99 -18.89 -9.99
CA GLU A 442 5.45 -18.69 -10.13
C GLU A 442 5.82 -17.20 -10.11
N LEU A 443 5.06 -16.36 -10.81
CA LEU A 443 5.26 -14.91 -10.81
C LEU A 443 4.95 -14.29 -9.43
N GLN A 444 3.89 -14.74 -8.75
CA GLN A 444 3.57 -14.31 -7.38
C GLN A 444 4.73 -14.61 -6.43
N HIS A 445 5.30 -15.81 -6.49
CA HIS A 445 6.40 -16.22 -5.62
C HIS A 445 7.71 -15.49 -5.97
N LEU A 446 7.97 -15.23 -7.25
CA LEU A 446 9.14 -14.45 -7.66
C LEU A 446 9.01 -12.99 -7.19
N LEU A 447 7.83 -12.40 -7.35
CA LEU A 447 7.55 -11.04 -6.91
C LEU A 447 7.67 -10.92 -5.39
N SER A 448 7.06 -11.82 -4.62
CA SER A 448 7.15 -11.80 -3.16
C SER A 448 8.59 -11.89 -2.69
N LYS A 449 9.40 -12.78 -3.30
CA LYS A 449 10.83 -12.90 -3.00
C LYS A 449 11.60 -11.60 -3.31
N LYS A 450 11.42 -11.04 -4.50
CA LYS A 450 12.10 -9.79 -4.90
C LYS A 450 11.67 -8.60 -4.03
N MET A 451 10.42 -8.59 -3.57
CA MET A 451 9.89 -7.57 -2.68
C MET A 451 10.47 -7.71 -1.26
N THR A 452 10.67 -8.95 -0.77
CA THR A 452 11.40 -9.18 0.49
C THR A 452 12.87 -8.82 0.40
N ASP A 453 13.53 -9.09 -0.73
CA ASP A 453 14.92 -8.68 -0.97
C ASP A 453 15.03 -7.15 -0.97
N PHE A 454 14.09 -6.45 -1.61
CA PHE A 454 14.02 -4.99 -1.61
C PHE A 454 13.78 -4.39 -0.21
N LEU A 455 13.01 -5.07 0.63
CA LEU A 455 12.79 -4.66 2.02
C LEU A 455 14.04 -4.79 2.89
N GLU A 456 14.98 -5.66 2.52
CA GLU A 456 16.25 -5.87 3.24
C GLU A 456 17.35 -4.92 2.78
N ASN A 457 17.21 -4.31 1.60
CA ASN A 457 18.17 -3.32 1.12
C ASN A 457 18.18 -2.11 2.05
N SER A 458 19.33 -1.91 2.71
CA SER A 458 19.60 -0.78 3.58
C SER A 458 20.39 0.28 2.81
N CYS A 459 19.87 1.50 2.79
CA CYS A 459 20.49 2.63 2.11
C CYS A 459 20.41 3.85 3.02
N LEU A 460 21.45 4.69 3.00
CA LEU A 460 21.48 5.94 3.74
C LEU A 460 20.65 6.96 2.97
N TYR A 461 19.56 7.41 3.57
CA TYR A 461 18.75 8.49 3.05
C TYR A 461 18.32 9.40 4.19
N ALA A 462 17.89 10.61 3.84
CA ALA A 462 17.24 11.51 4.77
C ALA A 462 15.83 11.82 4.27
N ILE A 463 14.88 11.90 5.20
CA ILE A 463 13.52 12.32 4.91
C ILE A 463 13.27 13.69 5.50
N ARG A 464 12.70 14.57 4.68
CA ARG A 464 12.25 15.89 5.12
C ARG A 464 10.83 16.14 4.63
N ARG A 465 10.07 16.86 5.44
CA ARG A 465 8.78 17.41 5.04
C ARG A 465 8.97 18.71 4.28
N ILE A 466 8.28 18.88 3.16
CA ILE A 466 8.27 20.13 2.38
C ILE A 466 7.04 20.97 2.75
N LEU A 467 7.23 22.28 2.84
CA LEU A 467 6.13 23.25 2.96
C LEU A 467 5.67 23.72 1.58
N PRO A 468 4.39 24.09 1.39
CA PRO A 468 3.90 24.57 0.10
C PRO A 468 4.71 25.73 -0.48
N ALA A 469 5.19 26.66 0.35
CA ALA A 469 6.04 27.78 -0.08
C ALA A 469 7.42 27.36 -0.60
N GLU A 470 7.92 26.19 -0.20
CA GLU A 470 9.19 25.65 -0.69
C GLU A 470 9.03 24.92 -2.02
N LEU A 471 7.83 24.45 -2.38
CA LEU A 471 7.59 23.75 -3.66
C LEU A 471 7.98 24.63 -4.84
N ASP A 472 7.58 25.89 -4.85
CA ASP A 472 7.89 26.86 -5.92
C ASP A 472 9.40 27.08 -6.08
N THR A 473 10.18 26.89 -5.02
CA THR A 473 11.65 27.00 -5.04
C THR A 473 12.35 25.71 -5.47
N ILE A 474 11.70 24.57 -5.23
CA ILE A 474 12.24 23.23 -5.49
C ILE A 474 12.04 22.86 -6.96
N TYR A 475 10.90 23.23 -7.55
CA TYR A 475 10.66 23.05 -8.97
C TYR A 475 11.49 24.00 -9.80
N ARG A 476 11.90 23.56 -10.99
CA ARG A 476 12.45 24.46 -12.00
C ARG A 476 11.36 25.40 -12.47
N ALA A 477 11.36 26.64 -12.00
CA ALA A 477 10.51 27.70 -12.56
C ALA A 477 11.02 28.09 -13.95
N ASN A 478 10.19 27.91 -14.98
CA ASN A 478 10.35 28.61 -16.26
C ASN A 478 9.79 30.02 -16.08
N ILE A 479 10.63 31.00 -15.74
CA ILE A 479 10.28 32.40 -15.95
C ILE A 479 10.77 32.76 -17.36
N GLN A 480 9.89 32.63 -18.34
CA GLN A 480 9.89 33.58 -19.45
C GLN A 480 8.66 34.46 -19.24
N GLU A 481 8.89 35.66 -18.70
CA GLU A 481 7.99 36.78 -18.97
C GLU A 481 8.08 37.04 -20.48
N ASN A 482 7.17 36.45 -21.25
CA ASN A 482 6.88 36.94 -22.59
C ASN A 482 5.89 38.10 -22.40
N GLU A 483 6.43 39.31 -22.28
CA GLU A 483 5.72 40.46 -22.83
C GLU A 483 5.56 40.17 -24.33
N ASP A 484 4.33 40.25 -24.83
CA ASP A 484 3.91 40.00 -26.22
C ASP A 484 3.53 38.56 -26.59
N ASN A 485 2.29 38.16 -26.30
CA ASN A 485 1.22 38.09 -27.30
C ASN A 485 -0.01 37.35 -26.74
N ASN A 486 -1.19 37.89 -27.03
CA ASN A 486 -2.47 37.21 -26.84
C ASN A 486 -2.52 36.02 -27.80
N ASP A 487 -2.51 34.80 -27.26
CA ASP A 487 -3.33 33.67 -27.69
C ASP A 487 -3.12 32.51 -26.70
N ASP A 488 -4.23 31.97 -26.21
CA ASP A 488 -4.30 30.86 -25.27
C ASP A 488 -3.74 29.57 -25.91
N ASP A 489 -2.49 29.21 -25.60
CA ASP A 489 -2.00 27.82 -25.56
C ASP A 489 -0.64 27.75 -24.85
N ILE A 490 -0.67 27.54 -23.54
CA ILE A 490 0.51 27.33 -22.69
C ILE A 490 1.06 25.91 -22.95
N ILE A 491 1.95 25.77 -23.93
CA ILE A 491 2.80 24.57 -24.07
C ILE A 491 4.14 24.85 -23.40
N VAL A 492 4.28 24.47 -22.13
CA VAL A 492 5.54 24.48 -21.39
C VAL A 492 5.96 23.03 -21.16
N ASN A 493 6.91 22.48 -21.93
CA ASN A 493 7.57 21.19 -21.66
C ASN A 493 8.80 20.98 -22.57
N LYS A 494 10.00 21.39 -22.17
CA LYS A 494 11.25 20.99 -22.86
C LYS A 494 12.31 20.30 -21.98
N GLU A 495 12.15 20.23 -20.65
CA GLU A 495 13.18 19.62 -19.77
C GLU A 495 12.70 18.55 -18.79
N SER A 496 11.40 18.49 -18.48
CA SER A 496 10.82 17.45 -17.62
C SER A 496 10.15 16.36 -18.46
N THR A 497 10.66 15.14 -18.38
CA THR A 497 10.13 14.00 -19.14
C THR A 497 9.31 13.11 -18.23
N LYS A 498 8.01 12.95 -18.51
CA LYS A 498 7.20 11.93 -17.83
C LYS A 498 7.60 10.56 -18.39
N ILE A 499 8.26 9.74 -17.58
CA ILE A 499 8.70 8.40 -17.97
C ILE A 499 7.53 7.41 -17.88
N ASN A 500 6.79 7.47 -16.77
CA ASN A 500 5.60 6.65 -16.51
C ASN A 500 4.50 7.53 -15.91
N GLU A 501 3.28 6.97 -15.76
CA GLU A 501 2.16 7.65 -15.10
C GLU A 501 2.52 8.22 -13.71
N TYR A 502 3.47 7.58 -13.02
CA TYR A 502 3.88 7.93 -11.66
C TYR A 502 5.29 8.49 -11.55
N LEU A 503 6.14 8.48 -12.59
CA LEU A 503 7.53 8.96 -12.51
C LEU A 503 7.76 10.13 -13.47
N THR A 504 8.08 11.30 -12.92
CA THR A 504 8.49 12.48 -13.70
C THR A 504 9.97 12.77 -13.49
N TYR A 505 10.73 12.65 -14.57
CA TYR A 505 12.17 12.85 -14.58
C TYR A 505 12.53 14.32 -14.71
N ASN A 506 13.58 14.73 -14.00
CA ASN A 506 14.24 16.02 -14.13
C ASN A 506 13.32 17.24 -13.96
N CYS A 507 12.47 17.20 -12.94
CA CYS A 507 11.56 18.30 -12.58
C CYS A 507 12.05 19.11 -11.36
N LEU A 508 12.99 18.56 -10.58
CA LEU A 508 13.51 19.16 -9.34
C LEU A 508 14.91 19.76 -9.55
N ARG A 509 15.20 20.87 -8.85
CA ARG A 509 16.55 21.45 -8.76
C ARG A 509 17.49 20.61 -7.87
N SER A 510 18.75 20.51 -8.27
CA SER A 510 19.85 19.99 -7.44
C SER A 510 20.13 20.93 -6.26
N ASN A 511 20.59 20.41 -5.12
CA ASN A 511 20.84 21.25 -3.92
C ASN A 511 22.05 22.19 -4.07
N ASP A 512 22.93 21.95 -5.05
CA ASP A 512 24.22 22.62 -5.18
C ASP A 512 24.16 23.74 -6.24
N ASP A 513 23.30 24.73 -6.03
CA ASP A 513 23.18 25.92 -6.89
C ASP A 513 24.42 26.86 -6.81
N GLN A 514 25.53 26.41 -6.20
CA GLN A 514 26.84 27.08 -6.27
C GLN A 514 27.84 26.37 -7.18
N GLU A 515 27.59 25.12 -7.61
CA GLU A 515 28.46 24.43 -8.56
C GLU A 515 27.83 24.35 -9.95
N SER A 516 27.88 25.51 -10.61
CA SER A 516 28.00 25.70 -12.05
C SER A 516 26.81 25.29 -12.93
N PHE A 517 26.32 26.29 -13.67
CA PHE A 517 25.66 26.20 -14.98
C PHE A 517 26.16 25.06 -15.92
N TRP A 518 27.39 24.57 -15.72
CA TRP A 518 28.01 23.47 -16.46
C TRP A 518 27.69 22.07 -15.91
N SER A 519 27.39 21.90 -14.61
CA SER A 519 27.00 20.60 -14.04
C SER A 519 25.60 20.18 -14.49
N GLU A 520 24.69 21.16 -14.64
CA GLU A 520 23.32 20.96 -15.11
C GLU A 520 23.27 20.60 -16.60
N TYR A 521 24.07 21.27 -17.43
CA TYR A 521 24.25 20.92 -18.84
C TYR A 521 25.07 19.64 -19.05
N ALA A 522 26.02 19.33 -18.18
CA ALA A 522 26.78 18.08 -18.25
C ALA A 522 25.92 16.88 -17.83
N GLY A 523 25.09 17.00 -16.79
CA GLY A 523 24.29 15.90 -16.26
C GLY A 523 23.23 15.36 -17.22
N SER A 524 22.54 16.24 -17.96
CA SER A 524 21.51 15.83 -18.95
C SER A 524 22.09 15.26 -20.24
N THR A 525 23.38 15.48 -20.48
CA THR A 525 24.03 15.22 -21.79
C THR A 525 25.25 14.29 -21.69
N MET A 526 25.71 13.96 -20.48
CA MET A 526 26.77 12.99 -20.24
C MET A 526 26.24 11.57 -20.41
N GLN A 527 26.41 11.04 -21.62
CA GLN A 527 26.28 9.61 -21.88
C GLN A 527 27.47 8.88 -21.26
N LYS A 528 27.19 7.94 -20.35
CA LYS A 528 28.21 7.05 -19.80
C LYS A 528 28.14 5.72 -20.55
N HIS A 529 29.30 5.10 -20.73
CA HIS A 529 29.34 3.71 -21.18
C HIS A 529 28.74 2.84 -20.09
N TRP A 530 27.75 2.04 -20.46
CA TRP A 530 27.13 1.09 -19.56
C TRP A 530 26.90 -0.22 -20.30
N ILE A 531 27.43 -1.29 -19.72
CA ILE A 531 27.19 -2.64 -20.19
C ILE A 531 25.99 -3.17 -19.42
N CYS A 532 24.92 -3.47 -20.15
CA CYS A 532 23.72 -4.02 -19.53
C CYS A 532 24.01 -5.43 -19.00
N PRO A 533 23.77 -5.72 -17.70
CA PRO A 533 24.01 -7.05 -17.12
C PRO A 533 23.06 -8.13 -17.62
N TYR A 534 22.00 -7.76 -18.37
CA TYR A 534 20.97 -8.68 -18.86
C TYR A 534 21.08 -8.97 -20.37
N CYS A 535 21.47 -8.00 -21.21
CA CYS A 535 21.72 -8.23 -22.64
C CYS A 535 23.20 -8.22 -23.05
N ASN A 536 24.12 -7.87 -22.15
CA ASN A 536 25.56 -7.71 -22.42
C ASN A 536 25.88 -6.77 -23.60
N GLU A 537 24.98 -5.87 -23.97
CA GLU A 537 25.23 -4.83 -24.96
C GLU A 537 25.93 -3.64 -24.29
N ASP A 538 26.99 -3.13 -24.93
CA ASP A 538 27.68 -1.90 -24.55
C ASP A 538 26.99 -0.71 -25.23
N ILE A 539 26.35 0.13 -24.43
CA ILE A 539 25.54 1.24 -24.93
C ILE A 539 26.01 2.53 -24.26
N LEU A 540 26.05 3.61 -25.04
CA LEU A 540 26.21 4.98 -24.54
C LEU A 540 24.84 5.51 -24.13
N VAL A 541 24.62 5.65 -22.83
CA VAL A 541 23.27 5.88 -22.31
C VAL A 541 23.26 7.03 -21.31
N THR A 542 22.23 7.89 -21.40
CA THR A 542 21.89 8.83 -20.33
C THR A 542 21.28 8.08 -19.13
N VAL A 543 21.25 8.68 -17.94
CA VAL A 543 20.71 7.98 -16.76
C VAL A 543 19.25 7.56 -16.95
N ALA A 544 18.43 8.41 -17.59
CA ALA A 544 17.03 8.11 -17.89
C ALA A 544 16.88 6.97 -18.91
N GLU A 545 17.65 7.00 -20.00
CA GLU A 545 17.65 5.93 -21.00
C GLU A 545 18.17 4.61 -20.42
N ARG A 546 19.10 4.65 -19.45
CA ARG A 546 19.64 3.46 -18.79
C ARG A 546 18.58 2.78 -17.96
N VAL A 547 17.87 3.56 -17.14
CA VAL A 547 16.76 3.06 -16.32
C VAL A 547 15.62 2.53 -17.20
N ALA A 548 15.31 3.21 -18.31
CA ALA A 548 14.31 2.75 -19.27
C ALA A 548 14.72 1.44 -19.98
N HIS A 549 15.97 1.34 -20.42
CA HIS A 549 16.52 0.14 -21.05
C HIS A 549 16.62 -1.03 -20.05
N GLU A 550 17.07 -0.80 -18.82
CA GLU A 550 17.12 -1.82 -17.76
C GLU A 550 15.72 -2.39 -17.48
N ASN A 551 14.71 -1.52 -17.40
CA ASN A 551 13.32 -1.94 -17.25
C ASN A 551 12.85 -2.82 -18.41
N GLN A 552 13.10 -2.42 -19.66
CA GLN A 552 12.67 -3.18 -20.85
C GLN A 552 13.43 -4.49 -21.01
N CYS A 553 14.75 -4.47 -20.80
CA CYS A 553 15.62 -5.63 -20.98
C CYS A 553 15.36 -6.71 -19.92
N GLN A 554 15.13 -6.30 -18.67
CA GLN A 554 14.81 -7.24 -17.60
C GLN A 554 13.37 -7.78 -17.69
N LEU A 555 12.41 -6.98 -18.16
CA LEU A 555 11.09 -7.50 -18.53
C LEU A 555 11.24 -8.57 -19.62
N ASN A 556 11.98 -8.27 -20.69
CA ASN A 556 12.25 -9.25 -21.76
C ASN A 556 13.01 -10.49 -21.26
N SER A 557 13.90 -10.37 -20.28
CA SER A 557 14.58 -11.53 -19.66
C SER A 557 13.61 -12.42 -18.86
N LEU A 558 12.68 -11.83 -18.11
CA LEU A 558 11.59 -12.57 -17.45
C LEU A 558 10.67 -13.28 -18.46
N CYS A 559 10.57 -12.74 -19.68
CA CYS A 559 9.83 -13.32 -20.80
C CYS A 559 10.58 -14.42 -21.56
N ASN A 560 11.92 -14.39 -21.59
CA ASN A 560 12.76 -15.17 -22.50
C ASN A 560 13.34 -16.46 -21.90
N ASN A 561 13.13 -16.74 -20.61
CA ASN A 561 13.36 -18.09 -20.08
C ASN A 561 12.31 -19.04 -20.69
N GLU A 562 12.73 -19.78 -21.72
CA GLU A 562 11.98 -20.74 -22.54
C GLU A 562 10.56 -21.06 -22.06
N ASN A 563 9.61 -20.19 -22.40
CA ASN A 563 8.19 -20.46 -22.29
C ASN A 563 7.44 -19.65 -23.37
N PRO A 564 6.49 -20.25 -24.10
CA PRO A 564 5.79 -19.62 -25.24
C PRO A 564 4.72 -18.64 -24.72
N ILE A 565 5.13 -17.62 -23.97
CA ILE A 565 4.24 -16.72 -23.21
C ILE A 565 4.15 -15.32 -23.86
N PHE A 566 5.09 -14.93 -24.73
CA PHE A 566 5.14 -13.56 -25.28
C PHE A 566 4.86 -13.41 -26.79
N LYS A 567 4.62 -14.49 -27.53
CA LYS A 567 4.26 -14.38 -28.96
C LYS A 567 2.82 -13.89 -29.20
N SER A 568 1.89 -14.13 -28.27
CA SER A 568 0.48 -13.72 -28.43
C SER A 568 0.14 -12.37 -27.79
N THR A 569 1.03 -11.80 -26.97
CA THR A 569 0.86 -10.47 -26.35
C THR A 569 1.50 -9.34 -27.15
N GLN A 570 2.32 -9.64 -28.17
CA GLN A 570 2.80 -8.65 -29.15
C GLN A 570 1.65 -7.95 -29.89
N SER A 571 0.48 -8.58 -30.05
CA SER A 571 -0.66 -7.97 -30.74
C SER A 571 -1.53 -7.04 -29.87
N ASN A 572 -1.47 -7.19 -28.53
CA ASN A 572 -2.29 -6.41 -27.59
C ASN A 572 -1.50 -5.34 -26.83
N ILE A 573 -0.21 -5.54 -26.56
CA ILE A 573 0.68 -4.51 -25.99
C ILE A 573 0.90 -3.37 -27.02
N ASN A 574 0.90 -3.70 -28.31
CA ASN A 574 0.97 -2.71 -29.38
C ASN A 574 -0.33 -1.90 -29.59
N LYS A 575 -1.44 -2.27 -28.93
CA LYS A 575 -2.76 -1.61 -29.10
C LYS A 575 -3.17 -0.71 -27.94
N THR A 576 -2.53 -0.80 -26.77
CA THR A 576 -2.82 0.08 -25.63
C THR A 576 -1.68 1.03 -25.27
N ASN A 577 -0.62 1.05 -26.09
CA ASN A 577 0.26 2.22 -26.14
C ASN A 577 -0.49 3.36 -26.83
N ILE A 578 -1.11 4.23 -26.04
CA ILE A 578 -1.30 5.63 -26.42
C ILE A 578 0.10 6.27 -26.40
N LEU A 579 0.90 5.89 -27.38
CA LEU A 579 2.10 6.57 -27.85
C LEU A 579 2.09 6.53 -29.38
N SER A 580 0.90 6.72 -29.98
CA SER A 580 0.71 6.85 -31.43
C SER A 580 0.41 8.29 -31.86
N ASN A 581 0.62 9.28 -30.99
CA ASN A 581 0.55 10.72 -31.33
C ASN A 581 1.92 11.40 -31.50
N LEU A 582 3.00 10.62 -31.69
CA LEU A 582 4.32 11.17 -32.06
C LEU A 582 4.75 10.85 -33.49
N THR A 583 3.83 10.36 -34.33
CA THR A 583 4.14 10.06 -35.74
C THR A 583 3.02 10.50 -36.67
N THR A 584 2.91 11.82 -36.88
CA THR A 584 2.54 12.43 -38.17
C THR A 584 2.77 13.95 -38.13
N THR A 585 4.04 14.36 -38.05
CA THR A 585 4.49 15.35 -39.04
C THR A 585 5.63 14.71 -39.80
N THR A 586 5.39 14.56 -41.09
CA THR A 586 6.28 13.98 -42.07
C THR A 586 7.58 14.80 -42.15
N THR A 587 8.67 14.26 -41.62
CA THR A 587 9.99 14.34 -42.25
C THR A 587 10.81 13.12 -41.85
N THR A 588 11.33 12.45 -42.87
CA THR A 588 12.09 11.20 -42.91
C THR A 588 13.30 11.10 -41.96
N PRO A 589 13.75 9.89 -41.61
CA PRO A 589 14.89 9.68 -40.72
C PRO A 589 16.19 9.88 -41.49
N SER A 590 16.98 10.88 -41.14
CA SER A 590 18.36 10.98 -41.59
C SER A 590 19.30 10.59 -40.45
N ASN A 591 19.88 9.40 -40.61
CA ASN A 591 21.24 9.10 -40.15
C ASN A 591 22.10 10.37 -40.26
N ILE A 592 22.78 10.76 -39.20
CA ILE A 592 23.79 11.81 -39.25
C ILE A 592 25.14 11.11 -39.46
N PRO A 593 25.63 10.92 -40.71
CA PRO A 593 27.06 10.89 -40.94
C PRO A 593 27.58 12.32 -40.77
N LEU A 594 28.72 12.50 -40.12
CA LEU A 594 29.36 13.81 -39.95
C LEU A 594 29.50 14.51 -41.32
N THR A 595 28.67 15.51 -41.55
CA THR A 595 28.72 16.40 -42.73
C THR A 595 29.52 17.65 -42.35
N GLN A 596 30.43 18.08 -43.22
CA GLN A 596 31.23 19.29 -43.06
C GLN A 596 30.87 20.28 -44.17
N ASP A 597 30.97 21.58 -43.86
CA ASP A 597 30.84 22.65 -44.85
C ASP A 597 32.05 22.61 -45.79
N TYR A 598 31.84 22.27 -47.06
CA TYR A 598 32.85 22.20 -48.11
C TYR A 598 32.57 23.23 -49.19
N TYR A 599 33.50 24.16 -49.39
CA TYR A 599 33.46 25.13 -50.50
C TYR A 599 34.19 24.55 -51.72
N CYS A 600 33.55 24.58 -52.88
CA CYS A 600 34.16 24.17 -54.14
C CYS A 600 34.56 25.39 -54.98
N ASP A 601 35.86 25.54 -55.25
CA ASP A 601 36.41 26.67 -56.00
C ASP A 601 36.03 26.68 -57.49
N ILE A 602 35.54 25.58 -58.04
CA ILE A 602 35.14 25.46 -59.47
C ILE A 602 33.65 25.81 -59.64
N CYS A 603 32.82 25.49 -58.64
CA CYS A 603 31.39 25.77 -58.66
C CYS A 603 31.02 27.08 -57.93
N GLU A 604 31.97 27.70 -57.23
CA GLU A 604 31.79 28.89 -56.38
C GLU A 604 30.61 28.78 -55.39
N GLN A 605 30.38 27.59 -54.84
CA GLN A 605 29.27 27.31 -53.91
C GLN A 605 29.75 26.51 -52.69
N THR A 606 29.15 26.80 -51.53
CA THR A 606 29.31 26.05 -50.28
C THR A 606 28.30 24.91 -50.21
N PHE A 607 28.78 23.67 -50.01
CA PHE A 607 27.95 22.48 -49.86
C PHE A 607 28.19 21.81 -48.50
N LYS A 608 27.14 21.29 -47.86
CA LYS A 608 27.25 20.40 -46.69
C LYS A 608 27.35 18.95 -47.17
N LEU A 609 28.57 18.42 -47.24
CA LEU A 609 28.84 17.10 -47.79
C LEU A 609 29.59 16.23 -46.78
N THR A 610 29.38 14.92 -46.86
CA THR A 610 30.24 13.95 -46.18
C THR A 610 31.59 13.83 -46.90
N SER A 611 32.63 13.34 -46.21
CA SER A 611 33.98 13.18 -46.79
C SER A 611 34.02 12.34 -48.07
N ILE A 612 33.11 11.37 -48.20
CA ILE A 612 32.97 10.53 -49.41
C ILE A 612 32.31 11.30 -50.57
N GLU A 613 31.34 12.17 -50.27
CA GLU A 613 30.66 12.99 -51.27
C GLU A 613 31.54 14.14 -51.76
N ILE A 614 32.40 14.70 -50.92
CA ILE A 614 33.42 15.67 -51.33
C ILE A 614 34.35 15.05 -52.39
N LEU A 615 34.81 13.81 -52.17
CA LEU A 615 35.65 13.10 -53.14
C LEU A 615 34.90 12.80 -54.45
N ARG A 616 33.61 12.45 -54.36
CA ARG A 616 32.77 12.19 -55.54
C ARG A 616 32.52 13.48 -56.35
N HIS A 617 32.28 14.60 -55.67
CA HIS A 617 32.13 15.92 -56.30
C HIS A 617 33.44 16.42 -56.92
N ARG A 618 34.60 16.13 -56.33
CA ARG A 618 35.89 16.40 -56.99
C ARG A 618 36.09 15.55 -58.25
N GLY A 619 35.64 14.30 -58.23
CA GLY A 619 35.71 13.41 -59.39
C GLY A 619 34.89 13.87 -60.60
N THR A 620 33.78 14.59 -60.39
CA THR A 620 32.96 15.12 -61.49
C THR A 620 33.60 16.28 -62.25
N HIS A 621 34.66 16.87 -61.72
CA HIS A 621 35.42 17.95 -62.38
C HIS A 621 36.65 17.44 -63.16
N GLN A 622 36.91 16.13 -63.13
CA GLN A 622 38.07 15.49 -63.78
C GLN A 622 37.71 14.72 -65.06
N THR A 623 36.64 15.11 -65.77
CA THR A 623 36.30 14.59 -67.11
C THR A 623 36.57 15.61 -68.19
#